data_AF-H6N7T6-F1
#
_entry.id   AF-H6N7T6-F1
#
_cell.length_a   1.000
_cell.length_b   1.000
_cell.length_c   1.000
_cell.angle_alpha   90.00
_cell.angle_beta   90.00
_cell.angle_gamma   90.00
#
_symmetry.space_group_name_H-M   'P 1'
#
loop_
_entity.id
_entity.type
_entity.pdbx_description
1 polymer ?
#
loop_
_entity_poly.entity_id
_entity_poly.type
_entity_poly.pdbx_seq_one_letter_code
_entity_poly.pdbx_strand_id
1 'polypeptide(L)'
;MKTLSIVAVAGISVAGIGGWYKFHHLKPKTLREYLEWQGFRLLSDAEENYWKAILDENGELIVRLSLNSNTEDLKQWCRNNLEVRSYDHLISTAVYLCADKPRTVKSRMIQLYGSADGLISSDDDYKVAYLFRKHIKDFHNLIGYTPIVDNNGREKEDLEKAKNAFKQFCVDSLGKPAEDTLVRNVKTLCTPKGFSSIEDLIRKRGEASLLLTENDKSSQLEQKYQSIKDLKSWMSEGKLSNSSNEDLKAWCYENKGKKFSDKDVFSEIYPKFRYRCLDEQVN
;
A
#
# COMPACT_ATOMS: atom_id res chain seq x y z
N MET A 1 -61.64 29.52 8.64
CA MET A 1 -60.80 30.55 8.00
C MET A 1 -59.87 31.17 9.05
N LYS A 2 -58.61 30.77 9.09
CA LYS A 2 -57.53 31.56 9.72
C LYS A 2 -56.26 31.38 8.91
N THR A 3 -55.72 32.52 8.53
CA THR A 3 -54.66 32.85 7.60
C THR A 3 -53.30 32.29 7.97
N LEU A 4 -52.60 31.76 6.96
CA LEU A 4 -51.15 31.55 6.93
C LEU A 4 -50.42 32.85 7.28
N SER A 5 -49.49 32.78 8.24
CA SER A 5 -48.53 33.84 8.51
C SER A 5 -47.30 33.62 7.64
N ILE A 6 -47.15 34.47 6.62
CA ILE A 6 -45.95 34.62 5.80
C ILE A 6 -44.92 35.34 6.66
N VAL A 7 -43.84 34.64 7.02
CA VAL A 7 -42.66 35.28 7.60
C VAL A 7 -41.96 36.06 6.49
N ALA A 8 -42.02 37.37 6.60
CA ALA A 8 -41.32 38.32 5.75
C ALA A 8 -39.81 38.13 5.89
N VAL A 9 -39.16 37.73 4.79
CA VAL A 9 -37.72 37.87 4.61
C VAL A 9 -37.42 39.35 4.45
N ALA A 10 -37.16 40.03 5.57
CA ALA A 10 -36.60 41.38 5.57
C ALA A 10 -35.23 41.34 4.90
N GLY A 11 -35.07 42.20 3.90
CA GLY A 11 -33.90 42.25 3.03
C GLY A 11 -32.61 42.62 3.76
N ILE A 12 -31.53 41.98 3.32
CA ILE A 12 -30.17 42.51 3.44
C ILE A 12 -29.76 42.98 2.05
N SER A 13 -30.35 44.08 1.62
CA SER A 13 -29.82 44.93 0.56
C SER A 13 -29.03 46.06 1.21
N VAL A 14 -27.82 45.75 1.65
CA VAL A 14 -26.77 46.77 1.84
C VAL A 14 -25.54 46.28 1.08
N ALA A 15 -25.56 46.51 -0.23
CA ALA A 15 -24.35 46.62 -1.03
C ALA A 15 -23.58 47.85 -0.53
N GLY A 16 -22.78 47.65 0.52
CA GLY A 16 -21.92 48.68 1.08
C GLY A 16 -20.67 48.84 0.23
N ILE A 17 -20.64 49.90 -0.58
CA ILE A 17 -19.48 50.43 -1.32
C ILE A 17 -18.37 50.96 -0.35
N GLY A 18 -18.36 50.49 0.91
CA GLY A 18 -17.32 50.74 1.91
C GLY A 18 -16.37 49.55 2.16
N GLY A 19 -16.62 48.40 1.53
CA GLY A 19 -15.77 47.21 1.69
C GLY A 19 -14.42 47.31 0.99
N TRP A 20 -14.34 47.99 -0.16
CA TRP A 20 -13.13 48.01 -1.01
C TRP A 20 -11.92 48.72 -0.37
N TYR A 21 -12.14 49.74 0.46
CA TYR A 21 -11.03 50.49 1.07
C TYR A 21 -10.30 49.72 2.18
N LYS A 22 -10.95 48.75 2.85
CA LYS A 22 -10.28 47.89 3.84
C LYS A 22 -9.49 46.73 3.21
N PHE A 23 -9.80 46.32 1.98
CA PHE A 23 -9.06 45.25 1.29
C PHE A 23 -7.75 45.72 0.66
N HIS A 24 -7.57 47.02 0.38
CA HIS A 24 -6.33 47.50 -0.22
C HIS A 24 -5.12 47.46 0.74
N HIS A 25 -5.37 47.44 2.06
CA HIS A 25 -4.36 47.24 3.11
C HIS A 25 -4.14 45.76 3.48
N LEU A 26 -4.96 44.84 2.94
CA LEU A 26 -4.83 43.40 3.11
C LEU A 26 -4.05 42.75 1.96
N LYS A 27 -3.48 43.55 1.05
CA LYS A 27 -2.64 43.01 -0.03
C LYS A 27 -1.32 42.48 0.56
N PRO A 28 -0.99 41.21 0.29
CA PRO A 28 0.27 40.63 0.74
C PRO A 28 1.47 41.39 0.15
N LYS A 29 2.42 41.76 1.01
CA LYS A 29 3.61 42.53 0.64
C LYS A 29 4.73 41.66 0.11
N THR A 30 4.79 40.40 0.53
CA THR A 30 5.79 39.42 0.11
C THR A 30 5.13 38.18 -0.47
N LEU A 31 5.92 37.38 -1.20
CA LEU A 31 5.46 36.10 -1.72
C LEU A 31 5.01 35.15 -0.60
N ARG A 32 5.71 35.14 0.54
CA ARG A 32 5.32 34.38 1.74
C ARG A 32 3.91 34.73 2.18
N GLU A 33 3.68 36.02 2.46
CA GLU A 33 2.37 36.50 2.91
C GLU A 33 1.29 36.15 1.88
N TYR A 34 1.62 36.21 0.58
CA TYR A 34 0.67 35.86 -0.48
C TYR A 34 0.29 34.39 -0.44
N LEU A 35 1.29 33.50 -0.36
CA LEU A 35 1.06 32.06 -0.34
C LEU A 35 0.30 31.63 0.92
N GLU A 36 0.67 32.16 2.08
CA GLU A 36 -0.02 31.89 3.34
C GLU A 36 -1.46 32.44 3.31
N TRP A 37 -1.67 33.62 2.73
CA TRP A 37 -3.00 34.19 2.54
C TRP A 37 -3.88 33.37 1.58
N GLN A 38 -3.28 32.68 0.61
CA GLN A 38 -3.95 31.71 -0.25
C GLN A 38 -4.19 30.34 0.42
N GLY A 39 -3.76 30.18 1.67
CA GLY A 39 -3.93 28.95 2.44
C GLY A 39 -2.86 27.88 2.17
N PHE A 40 -1.77 28.23 1.49
CA PHE A 40 -0.64 27.30 1.34
C PHE A 40 0.13 27.20 2.65
N ARG A 41 0.39 25.97 3.08
CA ARG A 41 1.34 25.69 4.15
C ARG A 41 2.74 25.70 3.57
N LEU A 42 3.57 26.64 4.00
CA LEU A 42 4.98 26.67 3.61
C LEU A 42 5.79 25.64 4.40
N LEU A 43 6.76 25.03 3.74
CA LEU A 43 7.64 24.06 4.37
C LEU A 43 8.69 24.74 5.26
N SER A 44 9.00 24.10 6.37
CA SER A 44 10.10 24.44 7.25
C SER A 44 11.36 23.65 6.88
N ASP A 45 12.54 24.21 7.20
CA ASP A 45 13.83 23.58 6.88
C ASP A 45 14.03 22.19 7.51
N ALA A 46 13.33 21.90 8.62
CA ALA A 46 13.41 20.63 9.34
C ALA A 46 12.63 19.47 8.69
N GLU A 47 11.76 19.75 7.72
CA GLU A 47 10.87 18.76 7.09
C GLU A 47 11.55 18.00 5.94
N GLU A 48 12.64 17.28 6.23
CA GLU A 48 13.50 16.64 5.21
C GLU A 48 12.75 15.79 4.20
N ASN A 49 11.77 14.99 4.64
CA ASN A 49 10.98 14.14 3.75
C ASN A 49 10.12 14.96 2.78
N TYR A 50 9.67 16.14 3.18
CA TYR A 50 8.87 17.01 2.32
C TYR A 50 9.73 17.64 1.24
N TRP A 51 10.94 18.08 1.58
CA TRP A 51 11.91 18.55 0.60
C TRP A 51 12.30 17.46 -0.40
N LYS A 52 12.54 16.23 0.08
CA LYS A 52 12.79 15.08 -0.80
C LYS A 52 11.63 14.80 -1.76
N ALA A 53 10.40 14.89 -1.27
CA ALA A 53 9.21 14.69 -2.09
C ALA A 53 9.08 15.76 -3.20
N ILE A 54 9.40 17.01 -2.89
CA ILE A 54 9.44 18.09 -3.90
C ILE A 54 10.51 17.84 -4.95
N LEU A 55 11.71 17.43 -4.54
CA LEU A 55 12.79 17.10 -5.48
C LEU A 55 12.38 15.97 -6.44
N ASP A 56 11.78 14.91 -5.91
CA ASP A 56 11.33 13.77 -6.72
C ASP A 56 10.24 14.18 -7.72
N GLU A 57 9.27 14.98 -7.28
CA GLU A 57 8.11 15.35 -8.10
C GLU A 57 8.38 16.50 -9.09
N ASN A 58 9.35 17.36 -8.81
CA ASN A 58 9.60 18.59 -9.58
C ASN A 58 10.99 18.64 -10.24
N GLY A 59 11.62 17.48 -10.46
CA GLY A 59 12.97 17.38 -11.02
C GLY A 59 13.17 18.21 -12.30
N GLU A 60 12.21 18.20 -13.24
CA GLU A 60 12.29 19.03 -14.45
C GLU A 60 12.31 20.54 -14.16
N LEU A 61 11.50 20.99 -13.20
CA LEU A 61 11.44 22.40 -12.82
C LEU A 61 12.75 22.84 -12.15
N ILE A 62 13.32 21.98 -11.30
CA ILE A 62 14.61 22.21 -10.63
C ILE A 62 15.73 22.38 -11.67
N VAL A 63 15.77 21.51 -12.68
CA VAL A 63 16.73 21.62 -13.78
C VAL A 63 16.55 22.92 -14.57
N ARG A 64 15.30 23.32 -14.87
CA ARG A 64 15.02 24.58 -15.59
C ARG A 64 15.43 25.83 -14.81
N LEU A 65 15.44 25.76 -13.48
CA LEU A 65 15.89 26.84 -12.61
C LEU A 65 17.40 26.81 -12.35
N SER A 66 18.13 25.89 -13.00
CA SER A 66 19.58 25.68 -12.79
C SER A 66 19.94 25.43 -11.32
N LEU A 67 19.04 24.80 -10.58
CA LEU A 67 19.29 24.34 -9.22
C LEU A 67 19.90 22.93 -9.26
N ASN A 68 20.81 22.63 -8.33
CA ASN A 68 21.26 21.25 -8.20
C ASN A 68 20.14 20.39 -7.59
N SER A 69 20.15 19.10 -7.90
CA SER A 69 19.18 18.12 -7.40
C SER A 69 19.44 17.73 -5.94
N ASN A 70 19.52 18.70 -5.02
CA ASN A 70 19.67 18.49 -3.59
C ASN A 70 18.72 19.39 -2.78
N THR A 71 18.43 18.99 -1.55
CA THR A 71 17.42 19.66 -0.71
C THR A 71 17.89 21.02 -0.22
N GLU A 72 19.20 21.22 -0.01
CA GLU A 72 19.74 22.47 0.52
C GLU A 72 19.63 23.63 -0.47
N ASP A 73 19.90 23.39 -1.76
CA ASP A 73 19.75 24.41 -2.80
C ASP A 73 18.28 24.78 -3.01
N LEU A 74 17.38 23.79 -2.92
CA LEU A 74 15.94 24.01 -2.96
C LEU A 74 15.47 24.87 -1.77
N LYS A 75 15.88 24.52 -0.54
CA LYS A 75 15.60 25.30 0.68
C LYS A 75 16.12 26.72 0.56
N GLN A 76 17.36 26.88 0.08
CA GLN A 76 17.99 28.18 -0.10
C GLN A 76 17.25 29.03 -1.15
N TRP A 77 16.82 28.42 -2.26
CA TRP A 77 16.00 29.09 -3.26
C TRP A 77 14.70 29.61 -2.63
N CYS A 78 14.00 28.80 -1.84
CA CYS A 78 12.79 29.23 -1.15
C CYS A 78 13.07 30.38 -0.18
N ARG A 79 14.11 30.30 0.66
CA ARG A 79 14.51 31.40 1.57
C ARG A 79 14.74 32.71 0.84
N ASN A 80 15.41 32.67 -0.31
CA ASN A 80 15.75 33.86 -1.08
C ASN A 80 14.55 34.49 -1.78
N ASN A 81 13.56 33.69 -2.18
CA ASN A 81 12.45 34.15 -3.03
C ASN A 81 11.16 34.46 -2.24
N LEU A 82 10.96 33.84 -1.07
CA LEU A 82 9.74 34.03 -0.28
C LEU A 82 9.56 35.45 0.26
N GLU A 83 10.65 36.20 0.45
CA GLU A 83 10.61 37.58 0.96
C GLU A 83 10.55 38.67 -0.15
N VAL A 84 10.50 38.26 -1.42
CA VAL A 84 10.45 39.18 -2.56
C VAL A 84 9.09 39.87 -2.63
N ARG A 85 9.08 41.18 -2.91
CA ARG A 85 7.85 42.00 -3.06
C ARG A 85 7.26 42.01 -4.47
N SER A 86 8.11 41.92 -5.50
CA SER A 86 7.69 41.82 -6.91
C SER A 86 7.57 40.35 -7.29
N TYR A 87 6.58 39.66 -6.72
CA TYR A 87 6.57 38.20 -6.67
C TYR A 87 5.65 37.52 -7.69
N ASP A 88 4.88 38.26 -8.49
CA ASP A 88 3.84 37.68 -9.37
C ASP A 88 4.38 36.57 -10.28
N HIS A 89 5.58 36.75 -10.83
CA HIS A 89 6.26 35.79 -11.70
C HIS A 89 6.78 34.54 -10.96
N LEU A 90 6.90 34.59 -9.64
CA LEU A 90 7.42 33.53 -8.79
C LEU A 90 6.32 32.67 -8.16
N ILE A 91 5.06 33.12 -8.18
CA ILE A 91 3.94 32.45 -7.49
C ILE A 91 3.86 30.97 -7.85
N SER A 92 3.75 30.66 -9.15
CA SER A 92 3.59 29.27 -9.61
C SER A 92 4.77 28.39 -9.16
N THR A 93 5.99 28.88 -9.35
CA THR A 93 7.22 28.18 -8.95
C THR A 93 7.29 27.94 -7.45
N ALA A 94 6.98 28.95 -6.63
CA ALA A 94 7.02 28.83 -5.19
C ALA A 94 5.92 27.93 -4.62
N VAL A 95 4.74 27.87 -5.25
CA VAL A 95 3.70 26.88 -4.91
C VAL A 95 4.22 25.46 -5.11
N TYR A 96 4.99 25.18 -6.17
CA TYR A 96 5.54 23.84 -6.41
C TYR A 96 6.74 23.52 -5.54
N LEU A 97 7.58 24.52 -5.23
CA LEU A 97 8.89 24.30 -4.61
C LEU A 97 8.94 24.55 -3.11
N CYS A 98 8.06 25.39 -2.57
CA CYS A 98 8.14 25.86 -1.18
C CYS A 98 6.91 25.53 -0.33
N ALA A 99 5.83 25.06 -0.95
CA ALA A 99 4.59 24.72 -0.25
C ALA A 99 4.40 23.20 -0.13
N ASP A 100 3.73 22.78 0.94
CA ASP A 100 3.27 21.41 1.14
C ASP A 100 2.08 21.12 0.22
N LYS A 101 2.37 20.80 -1.04
CA LYS A 101 1.36 20.49 -2.05
C LYS A 101 1.80 19.32 -2.93
N PRO A 102 1.82 18.09 -2.40
CA PRO A 102 2.14 16.91 -3.19
C PRO A 102 1.07 16.73 -4.27
N ARG A 103 1.49 16.58 -5.53
CA ARG A 103 0.57 16.35 -6.65
C ARG A 103 0.27 14.88 -6.84
N THR A 104 1.21 14.02 -6.46
CA THR A 104 1.15 12.58 -6.71
C THR A 104 1.11 11.77 -5.43
N VAL A 105 0.52 10.58 -5.50
CA VAL A 105 0.59 9.58 -4.42
C VAL A 105 2.04 9.27 -4.05
N LYS A 106 2.93 9.15 -5.04
CA LYS A 106 4.37 8.91 -4.81
C LYS A 106 4.99 10.00 -3.92
N SER A 107 4.78 11.27 -4.27
CA SER A 107 5.26 12.41 -3.49
C SER A 107 4.70 12.39 -2.07
N ARG A 108 3.38 12.18 -1.92
CA ARG A 108 2.75 12.07 -0.60
C ARG A 108 3.29 10.89 0.23
N MET A 109 3.62 9.76 -0.41
CA MET A 109 4.26 8.63 0.27
C MET A 109 5.66 8.97 0.77
N ILE A 110 6.47 9.69 -0.02
CA ILE A 110 7.80 10.15 0.41
C ILE A 110 7.67 11.08 1.61
N GLN A 111 6.72 12.02 1.60
CA GLN A 111 6.48 12.92 2.74
C GLN A 111 6.18 12.15 4.04
N LEU A 112 5.25 11.19 3.98
CA LEU A 112 4.74 10.50 5.16
C LEU A 112 5.65 9.36 5.66
N TYR A 113 6.30 8.65 4.74
CA TYR A 113 7.03 7.40 5.05
C TYR A 113 8.54 7.50 4.75
N GLY A 114 9.02 8.65 4.28
CA GLY A 114 10.42 8.90 3.95
C GLY A 114 10.87 8.34 2.60
N SER A 115 10.13 7.39 2.03
CA SER A 115 10.35 6.89 0.67
C SER A 115 9.09 6.22 0.10
N ALA A 116 9.00 6.18 -1.23
CA ALA A 116 8.09 5.30 -1.97
C ALA A 116 8.76 3.95 -2.35
N ASP A 117 10.02 3.75 -1.98
CA ASP A 117 10.76 2.51 -2.18
C ASP A 117 10.26 1.40 -1.24
N GLY A 118 10.62 0.16 -1.56
CA GLY A 118 10.21 -1.02 -0.79
C GLY A 118 8.77 -1.48 -1.10
N LEU A 119 8.16 -0.95 -2.16
CA LEU A 119 6.97 -1.54 -2.77
C LEU A 119 7.35 -2.78 -3.59
N ILE A 120 6.36 -3.62 -3.86
CA ILE A 120 6.52 -4.85 -4.63
C ILE A 120 7.03 -4.52 -6.04
N SER A 121 8.12 -5.17 -6.43
CA SER A 121 8.72 -5.05 -7.77
C SER A 121 8.79 -6.37 -8.52
N SER A 122 8.78 -7.51 -7.82
CA SER A 122 8.88 -8.83 -8.44
C SER A 122 7.51 -9.44 -8.75
N ASP A 123 7.43 -10.18 -9.85
CA ASP A 123 6.21 -10.87 -10.27
C ASP A 123 5.77 -11.94 -9.26
N ASP A 124 6.72 -12.65 -8.64
CA ASP A 124 6.42 -13.64 -7.61
C ASP A 124 5.84 -12.99 -6.35
N ASP A 125 6.41 -11.87 -5.91
CA ASP A 125 5.87 -11.13 -4.76
C ASP A 125 4.45 -10.63 -5.03
N TYR A 126 4.11 -10.22 -6.26
CA TYR A 126 2.74 -9.86 -6.62
C TYR A 126 1.79 -11.05 -6.52
N LYS A 127 2.20 -12.25 -6.94
CA LYS A 127 1.40 -13.48 -6.80
C LYS A 127 1.17 -13.81 -5.33
N VAL A 128 2.23 -13.82 -4.51
CA VAL A 128 2.11 -14.07 -3.06
C VAL A 128 1.25 -13.00 -2.39
N ALA A 129 1.50 -11.74 -2.70
CA ALA A 129 0.73 -10.61 -2.19
C ALA A 129 -0.77 -10.75 -2.50
N TYR A 130 -1.12 -11.14 -3.73
CA TYR A 130 -2.49 -11.37 -4.18
C TYR A 130 -3.17 -12.48 -3.37
N LEU A 131 -2.54 -13.66 -3.28
CA LEU A 131 -3.11 -14.83 -2.59
C LEU A 131 -3.51 -14.54 -1.13
N PHE A 132 -2.73 -13.69 -0.46
CA PHE A 132 -2.96 -13.30 0.92
C PHE A 132 -3.77 -11.99 1.08
N ARG A 133 -4.28 -11.42 -0.01
CA ARG A 133 -5.08 -10.18 -0.02
C ARG A 133 -6.41 -10.31 -0.76
N LYS A 134 -6.60 -11.33 -1.60
CA LYS A 134 -7.84 -11.59 -2.36
C LYS A 134 -9.11 -11.68 -1.50
N HIS A 135 -8.96 -12.00 -0.21
CA HIS A 135 -10.07 -12.07 0.75
C HIS A 135 -10.40 -10.72 1.43
N ILE A 136 -9.63 -9.66 1.16
CA ILE A 136 -9.95 -8.31 1.65
C ILE A 136 -11.17 -7.82 0.87
N LYS A 137 -12.17 -7.31 1.60
CA LYS A 137 -13.39 -6.75 1.01
C LYS A 137 -13.00 -5.67 -0.02
N ASP A 138 -13.64 -5.71 -1.19
CA ASP A 138 -13.45 -4.77 -2.30
C ASP A 138 -12.05 -4.77 -2.94
N PHE A 139 -11.15 -5.67 -2.57
CA PHE A 139 -9.79 -5.73 -3.14
C PHE A 139 -9.81 -5.98 -4.66
N HIS A 140 -10.64 -6.92 -5.12
CA HIS A 140 -10.84 -7.21 -6.54
C HIS A 140 -11.30 -5.99 -7.34
N ASN A 141 -12.28 -5.26 -6.82
CA ASN A 141 -12.75 -4.01 -7.42
C ASN A 141 -11.64 -2.95 -7.48
N LEU A 142 -10.87 -2.82 -6.39
CA LEU A 142 -9.79 -1.85 -6.29
C LEU A 142 -8.69 -2.09 -7.33
N ILE A 143 -8.29 -3.33 -7.55
CA ILE A 143 -7.24 -3.68 -8.52
C ILE A 143 -7.79 -3.88 -9.95
N GLY A 144 -9.11 -3.71 -10.17
CA GLY A 144 -9.73 -3.91 -11.48
C GLY A 144 -9.69 -5.35 -11.97
N TYR A 145 -9.75 -6.32 -11.06
CA TYR A 145 -9.71 -7.75 -11.37
C TYR A 145 -11.02 -8.43 -10.99
N THR A 146 -11.57 -9.24 -11.91
CA THR A 146 -12.75 -10.07 -11.62
C THR A 146 -12.33 -11.54 -11.64
N PRO A 147 -12.37 -12.25 -10.49
CA PRO A 147 -12.03 -13.66 -10.44
C PRO A 147 -13.01 -14.51 -11.25
N ILE A 148 -12.50 -15.58 -11.87
CA ILE A 148 -13.35 -16.62 -12.44
C ILE A 148 -13.76 -17.54 -11.29
N VAL A 149 -15.06 -17.75 -11.12
CA VAL A 149 -15.60 -18.60 -10.06
C VAL A 149 -16.13 -19.88 -10.68
N ASP A 150 -15.83 -21.02 -10.06
CA ASP A 150 -16.36 -22.32 -10.46
C ASP A 150 -17.81 -22.53 -10.01
N ASN A 151 -18.40 -23.66 -10.41
CA ASN A 151 -19.77 -24.03 -10.06
C ASN A 151 -20.01 -24.19 -8.55
N ASN A 152 -18.94 -24.28 -7.74
CA ASN A 152 -19.00 -24.42 -6.29
C ASN A 152 -18.74 -23.09 -5.56
N GLY A 153 -18.69 -21.96 -6.28
CA GLY A 153 -18.41 -20.66 -5.69
C GLY A 153 -16.94 -20.44 -5.34
N ARG A 154 -16.02 -21.30 -5.80
CA ARG A 154 -14.59 -21.17 -5.53
C ARG A 154 -13.91 -20.45 -6.69
N GLU A 155 -13.07 -19.48 -6.34
CA GLU A 155 -12.23 -18.81 -7.31
C GLU A 155 -11.22 -19.79 -7.92
N LYS A 156 -11.20 -19.88 -9.25
CA LYS A 156 -10.15 -20.53 -9.99
C LYS A 156 -8.94 -19.59 -10.06
N GLU A 157 -7.84 -20.00 -9.44
CA GLU A 157 -6.63 -19.18 -9.33
C GLU A 157 -5.98 -18.93 -10.70
N ASP A 158 -6.18 -17.72 -11.25
CA ASP A 158 -5.46 -17.22 -12.43
C ASP A 158 -4.39 -16.21 -11.96
N LEU A 159 -3.29 -16.75 -11.42
CA LEU A 159 -2.24 -15.95 -10.78
C LEU A 159 -1.57 -14.97 -11.75
N GLU A 160 -1.48 -15.28 -13.04
CA GLU A 160 -0.87 -14.36 -14.00
C GLU A 160 -1.74 -13.13 -14.27
N LYS A 161 -3.05 -13.30 -14.47
CA LYS A 161 -3.95 -12.15 -14.63
C LYS A 161 -4.09 -11.34 -13.35
N ALA A 162 -4.25 -12.01 -12.22
CA ALA A 162 -4.35 -11.37 -10.92
C ALA A 162 -3.08 -10.54 -10.61
N LYS A 163 -1.90 -11.13 -10.84
CA LYS A 163 -0.60 -10.45 -10.73
C LYS A 163 -0.53 -9.22 -11.61
N ASN A 164 -0.88 -9.33 -12.90
CA ASN A 164 -0.83 -8.20 -13.82
C ASN A 164 -1.75 -7.05 -13.39
N ALA A 165 -3.00 -7.36 -13.01
CA ALA A 165 -3.95 -6.36 -12.52
C ALA A 165 -3.44 -5.68 -11.24
N PHE A 166 -2.91 -6.46 -10.30
CA PHE A 166 -2.38 -5.91 -9.06
C PHE A 166 -1.11 -5.06 -9.28
N LYS A 167 -0.20 -5.51 -10.15
CA LYS A 167 0.99 -4.76 -10.54
C LYS A 167 0.63 -3.44 -11.19
N GLN A 168 -0.33 -3.46 -12.12
CA GLN A 168 -0.84 -2.26 -12.78
C GLN A 168 -1.42 -1.29 -11.74
N PHE A 169 -2.26 -1.77 -10.82
CA PHE A 169 -2.81 -0.96 -9.74
C PHE A 169 -1.70 -0.29 -8.91
N CYS A 170 -0.68 -1.04 -8.49
CA CYS A 170 0.40 -0.51 -7.66
C CYS A 170 1.26 0.53 -8.38
N VAL A 171 1.60 0.29 -9.66
CA VAL A 171 2.43 1.21 -10.45
C VAL A 171 1.65 2.46 -10.83
N ASP A 172 0.46 2.31 -11.40
CA ASP A 172 -0.33 3.45 -11.89
C ASP A 172 -0.77 4.37 -10.75
N SER A 173 -1.07 3.79 -9.59
CA SER A 173 -1.55 4.59 -8.45
C SER A 173 -0.51 5.59 -7.96
N LEU A 174 0.80 5.33 -8.14
CA LEU A 174 1.85 6.25 -7.73
C LEU A 174 1.80 7.59 -8.47
N GLY A 175 1.38 7.59 -9.74
CA GLY A 175 1.26 8.80 -10.57
C GLY A 175 -0.08 9.52 -10.45
N LYS A 176 -1.06 8.94 -9.73
CA LYS A 176 -2.38 9.55 -9.53
C LYS A 176 -2.33 10.74 -8.56
N PRO A 177 -3.35 11.62 -8.59
CA PRO A 177 -3.48 12.70 -7.62
C PRO A 177 -3.31 12.21 -6.17
N ALA A 178 -2.64 13.01 -5.34
CA ALA A 178 -2.41 12.70 -3.93
C ALA A 178 -3.74 12.65 -3.16
N GLU A 179 -4.31 11.45 -3.02
CA GLU A 179 -5.48 11.18 -2.20
C GLU A 179 -5.07 10.28 -1.02
N ASP A 180 -5.35 10.71 0.21
CA ASP A 180 -4.88 10.01 1.42
C ASP A 180 -5.38 8.54 1.49
N THR A 181 -6.59 8.27 1.02
CA THR A 181 -7.14 6.91 0.92
C THR A 181 -6.30 6.06 -0.03
N LEU A 182 -5.98 6.59 -1.21
CA LEU A 182 -5.18 5.89 -2.20
C LEU A 182 -3.74 5.67 -1.70
N VAL A 183 -3.14 6.68 -1.04
CA VAL A 183 -1.81 6.57 -0.43
C VAL A 183 -1.77 5.44 0.60
N ARG A 184 -2.78 5.35 1.47
CA ARG A 184 -2.90 4.26 2.45
C ARG A 184 -3.09 2.90 1.79
N ASN A 185 -3.90 2.84 0.74
CA ASN A 185 -4.14 1.61 -0.02
C ASN A 185 -2.85 1.13 -0.70
N VAL A 186 -2.13 2.01 -1.39
CA VAL A 186 -0.84 1.68 -2.02
C VAL A 186 0.15 1.23 -0.96
N LYS A 187 0.32 1.97 0.14
CA LYS A 187 1.25 1.57 1.20
C LYS A 187 0.91 0.20 1.79
N THR A 188 -0.36 -0.07 2.05
CA THR A 188 -0.80 -1.32 2.71
C THR A 188 -0.76 -2.53 1.76
N LEU A 189 -1.22 -2.33 0.52
CA LEU A 189 -1.40 -3.41 -0.43
C LEU A 189 -0.14 -3.68 -1.25
N CYS A 190 0.57 -2.64 -1.65
CA CYS A 190 1.75 -2.75 -2.51
C CYS A 190 3.06 -2.96 -1.74
N THR A 191 3.03 -3.14 -0.41
CA THR A 191 4.19 -3.58 0.37
C THR A 191 4.33 -5.11 0.31
N PRO A 192 5.55 -5.66 0.09
CA PRO A 192 5.76 -7.10 0.02
C PRO A 192 5.39 -7.77 1.33
N LYS A 193 4.91 -9.02 1.23
CA LYS A 193 4.51 -9.80 2.41
C LYS A 193 5.71 -10.21 3.26
N GLY A 194 6.93 -10.20 2.72
CA GLY A 194 8.16 -10.56 3.41
C GLY A 194 8.26 -12.05 3.75
N PHE A 195 7.67 -12.90 2.92
CA PHE A 195 7.81 -14.36 2.87
C PHE A 195 7.42 -14.83 1.47
N SER A 196 8.03 -15.92 1.00
CA SER A 196 7.78 -16.45 -0.36
C SER A 196 7.33 -17.91 -0.37
N SER A 197 7.70 -18.67 0.65
CA SER A 197 7.45 -20.11 0.77
C SER A 197 6.69 -20.47 2.04
N ILE A 198 6.23 -21.73 2.12
CA ILE A 198 5.62 -22.30 3.33
C ILE A 198 6.57 -22.16 4.53
N GLU A 199 7.84 -22.51 4.36
CA GLU A 199 8.87 -22.35 5.39
C GLU A 199 9.02 -20.90 5.87
N ASP A 200 9.12 -19.95 4.95
CA ASP A 200 9.26 -18.53 5.30
C ASP A 200 8.06 -18.05 6.13
N LEU A 201 6.85 -18.47 5.76
CA LEU A 201 5.63 -18.10 6.46
C LEU A 201 5.61 -18.66 7.88
N ILE A 202 5.97 -19.94 8.05
CA ILE A 202 6.03 -20.60 9.37
C ILE A 202 7.04 -19.87 10.26
N ARG A 203 8.24 -19.60 9.75
CA ARG A 203 9.28 -18.86 10.47
C ARG A 203 8.80 -17.45 10.84
N LYS A 204 8.17 -16.75 9.91
CA LYS A 204 7.64 -15.40 10.14
C LYS A 204 6.56 -15.36 11.22
N ARG A 205 5.77 -16.42 11.34
CA ARG A 205 4.73 -16.55 12.38
C ARG A 205 5.26 -17.08 13.71
N GLY A 206 6.53 -17.46 13.80
CA GLY A 206 7.08 -18.11 14.99
C GLY A 206 6.55 -19.54 15.19
N GLU A 207 6.03 -20.18 14.15
CA GLU A 207 5.40 -21.52 14.20
C GLU A 207 6.42 -22.65 13.98
N ALA A 208 7.73 -22.35 13.90
CA ALA A 208 8.76 -23.35 13.60
C ALA A 208 8.81 -24.48 14.64
N SER A 209 8.58 -24.15 15.92
CA SER A 209 8.50 -25.12 17.01
C SER A 209 7.27 -26.03 16.95
N LEU A 210 6.29 -25.74 16.08
CA LEU A 210 5.10 -26.56 15.89
C LEU A 210 5.30 -27.67 14.86
N LEU A 211 6.41 -27.67 14.10
CA LEU A 211 6.68 -28.68 13.09
C LEU A 211 6.82 -30.09 13.70
N LEU A 212 5.96 -31.01 13.27
CA LEU A 212 5.94 -32.40 13.74
C LEU A 212 7.14 -33.23 13.22
N THR A 213 7.91 -32.68 12.29
CA THR A 213 9.08 -33.35 11.69
C THR A 213 10.32 -33.32 12.60
N GLU A 214 10.30 -32.58 13.70
CA GLU A 214 11.38 -32.55 14.68
C GLU A 214 11.48 -33.87 15.44
N ASN A 215 12.70 -34.29 15.79
CA ASN A 215 12.96 -35.63 16.34
C ASN A 215 12.31 -35.86 17.73
N ASP A 216 12.14 -34.78 18.50
CA ASP A 216 11.47 -34.78 19.80
C ASP A 216 9.93 -34.91 19.70
N LYS A 217 9.38 -34.87 18.48
CA LYS A 217 7.93 -34.94 18.21
C LYS A 217 7.47 -36.22 17.51
N SER A 218 8.28 -37.27 17.57
CA SER A 218 7.98 -38.56 16.92
C SER A 218 6.63 -39.16 17.33
N SER A 219 6.23 -39.03 18.60
CA SER A 219 4.93 -39.52 19.08
C SER A 219 3.75 -38.75 18.49
N GLN A 220 3.85 -37.43 18.41
CA GLN A 220 2.82 -36.56 17.82
C GLN A 220 2.71 -36.79 16.32
N LEU A 221 3.84 -36.99 15.63
CA LEU A 221 3.88 -37.35 14.22
C LEU A 221 3.17 -38.68 13.96
N GLU A 222 3.39 -39.69 14.80
CA GLU A 222 2.70 -40.98 14.72
C GLU A 222 1.19 -40.83 14.92
N GLN A 223 0.77 -40.12 15.97
CA GLN A 223 -0.65 -39.84 16.21
C GLN A 223 -1.30 -39.13 15.02
N LYS A 224 -0.59 -38.16 14.44
CA LYS A 224 -1.07 -37.42 13.28
C LYS A 224 -1.21 -38.33 12.07
N TYR A 225 -0.21 -39.16 11.80
CA TYR A 225 -0.28 -40.17 10.75
C TYR A 225 -1.49 -41.10 10.91
N GLN A 226 -1.70 -41.66 12.10
CA GLN A 226 -2.85 -42.53 12.39
C GLN A 226 -4.20 -41.83 12.14
N SER A 227 -4.29 -40.52 12.39
CA SER A 227 -5.50 -39.73 12.13
C SER A 227 -5.77 -39.44 10.65
N ILE A 228 -4.75 -39.48 9.79
CA ILE A 228 -4.87 -39.07 8.37
C ILE A 228 -4.77 -40.24 7.38
N LYS A 229 -4.26 -41.40 7.80
CA LYS A 229 -3.94 -42.53 6.93
C LYS A 229 -5.13 -43.01 6.08
N ASP A 230 -6.36 -42.92 6.62
CA ASP A 230 -7.59 -43.37 5.97
C ASP A 230 -8.31 -42.23 5.21
N LEU A 231 -7.76 -41.01 5.21
CA LEU A 231 -8.35 -39.89 4.48
C LEU A 231 -8.10 -40.04 2.98
N LYS A 232 -9.14 -39.83 2.16
CA LYS A 232 -9.04 -39.85 0.69
C LYS A 232 -7.92 -38.94 0.16
N SER A 233 -7.76 -37.76 0.76
CA SER A 233 -6.72 -36.79 0.39
C SER A 233 -5.30 -37.30 0.62
N TRP A 234 -5.11 -38.26 1.51
CA TRP A 234 -3.82 -38.90 1.77
C TRP A 234 -3.64 -40.11 0.83
N MET A 235 -4.65 -40.99 0.76
CA MET A 235 -4.62 -42.19 -0.10
C MET A 235 -4.45 -41.87 -1.60
N SER A 236 -4.97 -40.73 -2.07
CA SER A 236 -4.89 -40.33 -3.49
C SER A 236 -3.48 -39.92 -3.95
N GLU A 237 -2.52 -39.72 -3.04
CA GLU A 237 -1.20 -39.15 -3.38
C GLU A 237 -0.17 -40.20 -3.87
N GLY A 238 -0.58 -41.47 -4.00
CA GLY A 238 -0.06 -42.46 -4.96
C GLY A 238 1.42 -42.87 -4.90
N LYS A 239 2.25 -42.26 -4.05
CA LYS A 239 3.71 -42.44 -4.03
C LYS A 239 4.28 -43.16 -2.81
N LEU A 240 3.46 -43.54 -1.85
CA LEU A 240 3.93 -44.05 -0.57
C LEU A 240 3.78 -45.57 -0.54
N SER A 241 4.86 -46.25 -0.94
CA SER A 241 4.93 -47.71 -1.10
C SER A 241 4.82 -48.48 0.22
N ASN A 242 4.85 -47.80 1.38
CA ASN A 242 4.71 -48.39 2.72
C ASN A 242 4.13 -47.36 3.71
N SER A 243 2.92 -46.82 3.44
CA SER A 243 2.20 -45.82 4.25
C SER A 243 2.56 -45.88 5.74
N SER A 244 3.49 -45.00 6.15
CA SER A 244 4.06 -44.93 7.50
C SER A 244 4.25 -43.48 7.95
N ASN A 245 4.62 -43.28 9.21
CA ASN A 245 4.97 -41.96 9.73
C ASN A 245 6.19 -41.33 9.03
N GLU A 246 7.14 -42.14 8.55
CA GLU A 246 8.28 -41.67 7.76
C GLU A 246 7.85 -41.11 6.41
N ASP A 247 6.80 -41.65 5.81
CA ASP A 247 6.23 -41.10 4.58
C ASP A 247 5.59 -39.73 4.81
N LEU A 248 4.89 -39.55 5.95
CA LEU A 248 4.38 -38.25 6.37
C LEU A 248 5.52 -37.26 6.60
N LYS A 249 6.59 -37.69 7.28
CA LYS A 249 7.79 -36.88 7.50
C LYS A 249 8.43 -36.44 6.17
N ALA A 250 8.62 -37.37 5.24
CA ALA A 250 9.17 -37.11 3.92
C ALA A 250 8.29 -36.13 3.12
N TRP A 251 6.97 -36.33 3.14
CA TRP A 251 6.02 -35.43 2.49
C TRP A 251 6.11 -34.01 3.05
N CYS A 252 6.22 -33.86 4.38
CA CYS A 252 6.40 -32.57 5.01
C CYS A 252 7.70 -31.91 4.53
N TYR A 253 8.84 -32.62 4.49
CA TYR A 253 10.08 -32.04 3.99
C TYR A 253 10.02 -31.64 2.51
N GLU A 254 9.40 -32.45 1.65
CA GLU A 254 9.26 -32.15 0.22
C GLU A 254 8.43 -30.88 -0.02
N ASN A 255 7.40 -30.65 0.77
CA ASN A 255 6.46 -29.54 0.55
C ASN A 255 6.86 -28.26 1.30
N LYS A 256 7.65 -28.35 2.38
CA LYS A 256 8.04 -27.21 3.23
C LYS A 256 8.68 -26.06 2.45
N GLY A 257 9.51 -26.37 1.44
CA GLY A 257 10.21 -25.37 0.63
C GLY A 257 9.41 -24.78 -0.54
N LYS A 258 8.19 -25.27 -0.82
CA LYS A 258 7.42 -24.84 -1.99
C LYS A 258 7.01 -23.36 -1.88
N LYS A 259 7.08 -22.65 -3.01
CA LYS A 259 6.78 -21.22 -3.09
C LYS A 259 5.29 -21.00 -3.29
N PHE A 260 4.73 -19.99 -2.64
CA PHE A 260 3.33 -19.61 -2.83
C PHE A 260 3.03 -19.02 -4.21
N SER A 261 4.05 -18.57 -4.95
CA SER A 261 3.92 -18.15 -6.34
C SER A 261 3.64 -19.31 -7.30
N ASP A 262 3.92 -20.54 -6.88
CA ASP A 262 3.70 -21.73 -7.70
C ASP A 262 2.23 -22.15 -7.64
N LYS A 263 1.76 -22.74 -8.74
CA LYS A 263 0.37 -23.15 -8.90
C LYS A 263 -0.03 -24.17 -7.82
N ASP A 264 -1.24 -24.02 -7.30
CA ASP A 264 -1.88 -24.92 -6.32
C ASP A 264 -1.16 -25.01 -4.95
N VAL A 265 -0.04 -24.29 -4.73
CA VAL A 265 0.67 -24.34 -3.45
C VAL A 265 -0.16 -23.72 -2.33
N PHE A 266 -0.76 -22.55 -2.56
CA PHE A 266 -1.54 -21.87 -1.54
C PHE A 266 -2.90 -22.52 -1.28
N SER A 267 -3.58 -22.97 -2.33
CA SER A 267 -4.95 -23.49 -2.27
C SER A 267 -5.01 -24.99 -1.92
N GLU A 268 -4.06 -25.80 -2.37
CA GLU A 268 -4.08 -27.25 -2.18
C GLU A 268 -3.00 -27.76 -1.23
N ILE A 269 -1.74 -27.34 -1.43
CA ILE A 269 -0.61 -27.91 -0.68
C ILE A 269 -0.52 -27.32 0.73
N TYR A 270 -0.63 -26.01 0.88
CA TYR A 270 -0.41 -25.33 2.16
C TYR A 270 -1.47 -25.69 3.22
N PRO A 271 -2.78 -25.78 2.92
CA PRO A 271 -3.76 -26.22 3.90
C PRO A 271 -3.49 -27.65 4.36
N LYS A 272 -3.13 -28.55 3.43
CA LYS A 272 -2.69 -29.91 3.76
C LYS A 272 -1.42 -29.91 4.60
N PHE A 273 -0.45 -29.06 4.27
CA PHE A 273 0.80 -28.94 5.02
C PHE A 273 0.53 -28.48 6.46
N ARG A 274 -0.24 -27.41 6.63
CA ARG A 274 -0.60 -26.89 7.95
C ARG A 274 -1.32 -27.97 8.76
N TYR A 275 -2.30 -28.63 8.16
CA TYR A 275 -3.01 -29.72 8.82
C TYR A 275 -2.08 -30.88 9.16
N ARG A 276 -1.26 -31.38 8.23
CA ARG A 276 -0.50 -32.63 8.38
C ARG A 276 0.82 -32.50 9.15
N CYS A 277 1.48 -31.34 9.05
CA CYS A 277 2.87 -31.16 9.47
C CYS A 277 3.05 -30.24 10.68
N LEU A 278 1.99 -29.54 11.11
CA LEU A 278 2.02 -28.68 12.29
C LEU A 278 1.17 -29.27 13.41
N ASP A 279 1.66 -29.10 14.63
CA ASP A 279 0.97 -29.44 15.86
C ASP A 279 -0.09 -28.39 16.18
N GLU A 280 -1.35 -28.70 15.88
CA GLU A 280 -2.49 -27.79 16.11
C GLU A 280 -2.92 -27.74 17.59
N GLN A 281 -2.33 -28.55 18.49
CA GLN A 281 -2.73 -28.62 19.90
C GLN A 281 -2.18 -27.48 20.79
N VAL A 282 -1.59 -26.43 20.22
CA VAL A 282 -0.98 -25.31 20.98
C VAL A 282 -1.79 -24.00 20.88
N ASN A 283 -3.05 -24.04 20.45
CA ASN A 283 -3.97 -22.89 20.54
C ASN A 283 -5.22 -23.20 21.36
#